data_AF-A0A7C3MTF1-F1
#
_entry.id   AF-A0A7C3MTF1-F1
#
_cell.length_a   1.000
_cell.length_b   1.000
_cell.length_c   1.000
_cell.angle_alpha   90.00
_cell.angle_beta   90.00
_cell.angle_gamma   90.00
#
_symmetry.space_group_name_H-M   'P 1'
#
loop_
_entity.id
_entity.type
_entity.pdbx_description
1 polymer ?
#
loop_
_entity_poly.entity_id
_entity_poly.type
_entity_poly.pdbx_seq_one_letter_code
_entity_poly.pdbx_strand_id
1 'polypeptide(L)'
;MPKKFVSWILLFFSLSVFTLTGCIDGCLPTGSIDGYVYVTTGDARVRVRGLLDDIQEATYKPLPGATVIVGNKTATTDSSGYFIITGIPAGVYTVDIYARGYEPLTITGVQVVAGQITHLMDQSLRFRRKKWNFLVYMDGDNNLESYAIKDMNEMEQVGSTDDVNILVLIDRIPDYDSSNGDWTTTRLYYVTKDDDTSTINSTLLADLGELDMSDPNTLRDFIIYCMNNFPADKTCLTLWNHGGGVWPRSYSKNKKDIKSDTGTVKGGLRGICWDDTTGDSPWACLTTDEVRIALSQARAQTGKKIDVINMDACLTQMLEVAWEWQDEVSFLVGSEETVPADGNDYITVLQHLTSNPDMTAEDLAKVLVDDYSSFYSGSHTTYSYINLGAPFTELKNRFIAFAQALNSTSDMDGVYNAWPNTTYFDRPENRDLYDFADELSERSTDTDVISAANNLKVALSSAIYYKNTGMYATSRPAYGVSILIPTSDKWPSYSGPNQYVQLKMSQETLWDEFIERFVDYTSQSLIKNHR
;
A
#
# COMPACT_ATOMS: atom_id res chain seq x y z
N MET A 1 -71.83 1.16 -35.93
CA MET A 1 -71.83 0.42 -34.65
C MET A 1 -70.48 0.59 -33.99
N PRO A 2 -70.36 1.25 -32.83
CA PRO A 2 -69.08 1.47 -32.14
C PRO A 2 -68.95 0.61 -30.87
N LYS A 3 -67.71 0.31 -30.47
CA LYS A 3 -67.29 -0.02 -29.08
C LYS A 3 -66.03 0.83 -28.81
N LYS A 4 -66.14 2.01 -28.18
CA LYS A 4 -65.95 2.31 -26.74
C LYS A 4 -64.73 1.62 -26.09
N PHE A 5 -63.75 2.41 -25.66
CA PHE A 5 -63.30 2.60 -24.26
C PHE A 5 -62.37 3.84 -24.19
N VAL A 6 -62.89 4.99 -23.77
CA VAL A 6 -62.72 5.69 -22.47
C VAL A 6 -61.30 6.26 -22.25
N SER A 7 -61.20 7.58 -22.44
CA SER A 7 -60.16 8.48 -21.92
C SER A 7 -60.83 9.43 -20.92
N TRP A 8 -60.25 9.60 -19.73
CA TRP A 8 -60.76 10.52 -18.71
C TRP A 8 -59.99 11.84 -18.76
N ILE A 9 -60.76 12.90 -19.01
CA ILE A 9 -60.41 14.31 -18.94
C ILE A 9 -60.54 14.75 -17.48
N LEU A 10 -59.52 15.44 -16.94
CA LEU A 10 -59.61 16.17 -15.68
C LEU A 10 -59.67 17.67 -15.98
N LEU A 11 -60.73 18.30 -15.47
CA LEU A 11 -61.13 19.68 -15.69
C LEU A 11 -60.15 20.68 -15.07
N PHE A 12 -59.86 21.75 -15.82
CA PHE A 12 -59.37 23.02 -15.32
C PHE A 12 -60.50 23.77 -14.59
N PHE A 13 -60.25 24.18 -13.35
CA PHE A 13 -60.97 25.30 -12.72
C PHE A 13 -59.97 26.41 -12.41
N SER A 14 -60.12 27.53 -13.11
CA SER A 14 -59.46 28.79 -12.79
C SER A 14 -60.19 29.46 -11.63
N LEU A 15 -59.47 29.83 -10.57
CA LEU A 15 -59.91 30.86 -9.65
C LEU A 15 -58.72 31.74 -9.24
N SER A 16 -58.55 32.82 -9.99
CA SER A 16 -57.92 34.08 -9.58
C SER A 16 -59.05 34.94 -8.96
N VAL A 17 -58.95 35.73 -7.90
CA VAL A 17 -57.89 36.56 -7.30
C VAL A 17 -58.34 36.84 -5.84
N PHE A 18 -57.42 37.00 -4.89
CA PHE A 18 -57.49 38.11 -3.92
C PHE A 18 -56.09 38.48 -3.47
N THR A 19 -55.57 39.55 -4.07
CA THR A 19 -54.44 40.33 -3.56
C THR A 19 -54.93 41.17 -2.39
N LEU A 20 -54.28 41.04 -1.23
CA LEU A 20 -54.26 42.06 -0.19
C LEU A 20 -52.82 42.55 -0.03
N THR A 21 -52.68 43.81 -0.40
CA THR A 21 -51.50 44.67 -0.43
C THR A 21 -50.82 44.80 0.93
N GLY A 22 -49.48 44.72 0.93
CA GLY A 22 -48.68 45.02 2.12
C GLY A 22 -47.17 44.84 2.00
N CYS A 23 -46.52 45.34 0.94
CA CYS A 23 -45.19 45.97 1.07
C CYS A 23 -44.85 46.74 -0.21
N ILE A 24 -44.64 48.04 -0.01
CA ILE A 24 -44.15 49.01 -0.96
C ILE A 24 -42.67 49.07 -0.65
N ASP A 25 -41.89 48.33 -1.44
CA ASP A 25 -40.45 48.42 -1.69
C ASP A 25 -40.01 47.06 -2.23
N GLY A 26 -39.12 47.06 -3.24
CA GLY A 26 -38.71 45.90 -4.03
C GLY A 26 -37.99 44.80 -3.25
N CYS A 27 -38.69 44.15 -2.32
CA CYS A 27 -38.21 43.01 -1.57
C CYS A 27 -38.39 41.76 -2.44
N LEU A 28 -37.29 41.34 -3.08
CA LEU A 28 -37.25 40.02 -3.71
C LEU A 28 -37.69 38.97 -2.68
N PRO A 29 -38.51 37.98 -3.06
CA PRO A 29 -38.92 36.94 -2.13
C PRO A 29 -37.68 36.21 -1.61
N THR A 30 -37.58 36.05 -0.28
CA THR A 30 -36.37 35.55 0.37
C THR A 30 -36.58 34.17 1.02
N GLY A 31 -35.50 33.39 1.12
CA GLY A 31 -35.38 32.15 1.90
C GLY A 31 -34.24 32.23 2.91
N SER A 32 -33.87 31.09 3.49
CA SER A 32 -32.75 30.96 4.44
C SER A 32 -31.85 29.77 4.08
N ILE A 33 -30.60 29.79 4.52
CA ILE A 33 -29.66 28.66 4.47
C ILE A 33 -29.14 28.39 5.88
N ASP A 34 -29.04 27.14 6.30
CA ASP A 34 -28.42 26.75 7.57
C ASP A 34 -27.58 25.46 7.46
N GLY A 35 -26.82 25.17 8.51
CA GLY A 35 -26.01 23.95 8.61
C GLY A 35 -25.05 23.95 9.80
N TYR A 36 -24.34 22.85 9.98
CA TYR A 36 -23.32 22.63 11.01
C TYR A 36 -21.94 22.53 10.37
N VAL A 37 -21.01 23.36 10.83
CA VAL A 37 -19.61 23.36 10.42
C VAL A 37 -18.76 22.60 11.45
N TYR A 38 -17.94 21.67 10.97
CA TYR A 38 -17.14 20.80 11.83
C TYR A 38 -15.81 20.43 11.16
N VAL A 39 -14.94 19.77 11.94
CA VAL A 39 -13.69 19.18 11.48
C VAL A 39 -13.60 17.74 11.97
N THR A 40 -12.93 16.88 11.21
CA THR A 40 -12.55 15.53 11.67
C THR A 40 -11.14 15.57 12.26
N THR A 41 -10.89 14.83 13.33
CA THR A 41 -9.55 14.77 13.94
C THR A 41 -8.51 14.35 12.90
N GLY A 42 -7.48 15.19 12.68
CA GLY A 42 -6.42 14.94 11.70
C GLY A 42 -6.64 15.52 10.29
N ASP A 43 -7.76 16.21 10.05
CA ASP A 43 -8.07 16.90 8.79
C ASP A 43 -7.90 18.42 8.94
N ALA A 44 -7.20 19.06 8.00
CA ALA A 44 -7.01 20.51 7.95
C ALA A 44 -8.13 21.25 7.18
N ARG A 45 -9.21 20.56 6.80
CA ARG A 45 -10.33 21.13 6.01
C ARG A 45 -11.62 21.28 6.81
N VAL A 46 -12.35 22.36 6.51
CA VAL A 46 -13.69 22.65 7.05
C VAL A 46 -14.76 21.79 6.35
N ARG A 47 -15.73 21.26 7.11
CA ARG A 47 -16.85 20.45 6.59
C ARG A 47 -18.22 21.00 7.00
N VAL A 48 -19.29 20.65 6.28
CA VAL A 48 -20.67 21.12 6.54
C VAL A 48 -21.71 20.01 6.44
N ARG A 49 -22.71 20.00 7.34
CA ARG A 49 -23.90 19.10 7.32
C ARG A 49 -25.21 19.79 7.68
N GLY A 50 -26.34 19.16 7.35
CA GLY A 50 -27.67 19.77 7.39
C GLY A 50 -28.48 19.55 8.67
N LEU A 51 -28.35 18.41 9.36
CA LEU A 51 -29.13 18.07 10.57
C LEU A 51 -28.26 17.47 11.68
N LEU A 52 -28.66 17.68 12.94
CA LEU A 52 -27.95 17.20 14.15
C LEU A 52 -28.11 15.68 14.36
N ASP A 53 -29.15 15.05 13.79
CA ASP A 53 -29.44 13.62 14.02
C ASP A 53 -28.56 12.67 13.17
N ASP A 54 -27.70 13.20 12.30
CA ASP A 54 -26.71 12.45 11.50
C ASP A 54 -25.39 12.16 12.26
N ILE A 55 -25.38 12.37 13.59
CA ILE A 55 -24.21 12.23 14.47
C ILE A 55 -24.16 10.78 15.02
N GLN A 56 -23.52 9.86 14.29
CA GLN A 56 -23.20 8.51 14.79
C GLN A 56 -21.73 8.08 14.65
N GLU A 57 -20.79 8.98 14.35
CA GLU A 57 -19.35 8.63 14.38
C GLU A 57 -18.59 9.50 15.39
N ALA A 58 -17.69 8.87 16.15
CA ALA A 58 -16.98 9.44 17.29
C ALA A 58 -15.80 10.38 16.92
N THR A 59 -15.73 10.88 15.68
CA THR A 59 -14.55 11.57 15.11
C THR A 59 -14.80 13.04 14.72
N TYR A 60 -15.95 13.61 15.08
CA TYR A 60 -16.32 14.99 14.75
C TYR A 60 -16.06 15.97 15.89
N LYS A 61 -15.44 17.13 15.57
CA LYS A 61 -15.33 18.28 16.47
C LYS A 61 -16.04 19.50 15.84
N PRO A 62 -17.06 20.08 16.51
CA PRO A 62 -17.69 21.33 16.06
C PRO A 62 -16.68 22.45 15.84
N LEU A 63 -16.88 23.25 14.80
CA LEU A 63 -16.01 24.39 14.49
C LEU A 63 -16.71 25.72 14.76
N PRO A 64 -16.63 26.26 15.99
CA PRO A 64 -17.15 27.59 16.30
C PRO A 64 -16.32 28.69 15.66
N GLY A 65 -16.97 29.80 15.29
CA GLY A 65 -16.28 30.97 14.74
C GLY A 65 -15.94 30.89 13.25
N ALA A 66 -16.38 29.86 12.53
CA ALA A 66 -16.26 29.79 11.08
C ALA A 66 -17.20 30.82 10.43
N THR A 67 -16.70 31.52 9.41
CA THR A 67 -17.45 32.54 8.67
C THR A 67 -18.07 31.91 7.43
N VAL A 68 -19.38 31.99 7.28
CA VAL A 68 -20.15 31.48 6.13
C VAL A 68 -20.65 32.65 5.31
N ILE A 69 -20.39 32.67 4.00
CA ILE A 69 -20.74 33.75 3.08
C ILE A 69 -21.66 33.21 1.98
N VAL A 70 -22.78 33.89 1.73
CA VAL A 70 -23.73 33.58 0.67
C VAL A 70 -24.15 34.88 -0.01
N GLY A 71 -23.70 35.09 -1.25
CA GLY A 71 -23.91 36.37 -1.95
C GLY A 71 -23.28 37.53 -1.18
N ASN A 72 -24.09 38.50 -0.74
CA ASN A 72 -23.65 39.64 0.07
C ASN A 72 -23.94 39.47 1.58
N LYS A 73 -24.31 38.27 2.03
CA LYS A 73 -24.66 37.97 3.42
C LYS A 73 -23.62 37.07 4.06
N THR A 74 -23.49 37.20 5.37
CA THR A 74 -22.52 36.45 6.18
C THR A 74 -23.14 36.00 7.49
N ALA A 75 -22.75 34.83 7.99
CA ALA A 75 -22.98 34.37 9.36
C ALA A 75 -21.69 33.81 9.97
N THR A 76 -21.69 33.63 11.28
CA THR A 76 -20.62 32.96 12.02
C THR A 76 -21.20 31.78 12.79
N THR A 77 -20.48 30.67 12.83
CA THR A 77 -20.94 29.45 13.52
C THR A 77 -20.86 29.57 15.04
N ASP A 78 -21.84 29.00 15.73
CA ASP A 78 -21.91 28.98 17.19
C ASP A 78 -21.05 27.85 17.83
N SER A 79 -21.15 27.67 19.15
CA SER A 79 -20.40 26.65 19.90
C SER A 79 -20.66 25.20 19.44
N SER A 80 -21.79 24.95 18.80
CA SER A 80 -22.14 23.65 18.22
C SER A 80 -21.74 23.53 16.74
N GLY A 81 -21.10 24.57 16.18
CA GLY A 81 -20.77 24.66 14.77
C GLY A 81 -21.95 25.10 13.90
N TYR A 82 -23.12 25.37 14.48
CA TYR A 82 -24.33 25.71 13.71
C TYR A 82 -24.29 27.15 13.20
N PHE A 83 -24.83 27.40 12.00
CA PHE A 83 -25.11 28.73 11.47
C PHE A 83 -26.46 28.76 10.75
N ILE A 84 -27.05 29.96 10.65
CA ILE A 84 -28.18 30.23 9.76
C ILE A 84 -28.05 31.64 9.16
N ILE A 85 -28.29 31.77 7.86
CA ILE A 85 -28.36 33.04 7.12
C ILE A 85 -29.78 33.18 6.58
N THR A 86 -30.48 34.24 7.00
CA THR A 86 -31.87 34.51 6.60
C THR A 86 -31.97 35.68 5.62
N GLY A 87 -33.12 35.76 4.94
CA GLY A 87 -33.45 36.87 4.05
C GLY A 87 -32.62 36.85 2.76
N ILE A 88 -32.16 35.69 2.31
CA ILE A 88 -31.42 35.52 1.05
C ILE A 88 -32.43 35.54 -0.10
N PRO A 89 -32.31 36.42 -1.11
CA PRO A 89 -33.21 36.40 -2.27
C PRO A 89 -33.27 35.02 -2.92
N ALA A 90 -34.44 34.55 -3.35
CA ALA A 90 -34.54 33.24 -4.01
C ALA A 90 -33.67 33.18 -5.27
N GLY A 91 -32.92 32.09 -5.45
CA GLY A 91 -31.92 31.95 -6.51
C GLY A 91 -30.92 30.82 -6.24
N VAL A 92 -29.96 30.67 -7.15
CA VAL A 92 -28.83 29.72 -7.01
C VAL A 92 -27.62 30.50 -6.49
N TYR A 93 -26.97 30.00 -5.45
CA TYR A 93 -25.83 30.66 -4.82
C TYR A 93 -24.60 29.75 -4.75
N THR A 94 -23.45 30.41 -4.62
CA THR A 94 -22.23 29.83 -4.09
C THR A 94 -22.16 30.17 -2.60
N VAL A 95 -21.77 29.20 -1.78
CA VAL A 95 -21.58 29.34 -0.33
C VAL A 95 -20.11 29.11 -0.01
N ASP A 96 -19.44 30.11 0.56
CA ASP A 96 -18.04 30.02 0.95
C ASP A 96 -17.90 30.01 2.47
N ILE A 97 -17.02 29.15 2.99
CA ILE A 97 -16.84 28.96 4.42
C ILE A 97 -15.36 29.04 4.78
N TYR A 98 -15.05 29.90 5.73
CA TYR A 98 -13.69 30.22 6.14
C TYR A 98 -13.54 29.99 7.65
N ALA A 99 -12.44 29.37 8.05
CA ALA A 99 -12.01 29.33 9.44
C ALA A 99 -10.50 29.51 9.50
N ARG A 100 -10.02 30.25 10.49
CA ARG A 100 -8.58 30.49 10.64
C ARG A 100 -7.86 29.16 10.89
N GLY A 101 -6.85 28.88 10.08
CA GLY A 101 -6.06 27.64 10.18
C GLY A 101 -6.64 26.45 9.42
N TYR A 102 -7.69 26.65 8.61
CA TYR A 102 -8.27 25.61 7.76
C TYR A 102 -8.39 26.09 6.31
N GLU A 103 -8.32 25.16 5.36
CA GLU A 103 -8.63 25.47 3.96
C GLU A 103 -10.12 25.85 3.80
N PRO A 104 -10.45 26.89 3.01
CA PRO A 104 -11.84 27.28 2.78
C PRO A 104 -12.65 26.20 2.06
N LEU A 105 -13.94 26.13 2.37
CA LEU A 105 -14.90 25.26 1.65
C LEU A 105 -15.83 26.13 0.79
N THR A 106 -15.89 25.82 -0.51
CA THR A 106 -16.81 26.48 -1.46
C THR A 106 -17.83 25.47 -1.98
N ILE A 107 -19.12 25.78 -1.85
CA ILE A 107 -20.24 24.96 -2.29
C ILE A 107 -21.00 25.73 -3.38
N THR A 108 -20.93 25.27 -4.62
CA THR A 108 -21.65 25.89 -5.75
C THR A 108 -23.04 25.27 -5.94
N GLY A 109 -23.98 26.02 -6.49
CA GLY A 109 -25.27 25.46 -6.93
C GLY A 109 -26.32 25.32 -5.83
N VAL A 110 -26.18 26.02 -4.71
CA VAL A 110 -27.12 25.95 -3.59
C VAL A 110 -28.40 26.71 -3.93
N GLN A 111 -29.52 25.99 -4.04
CA GLN A 111 -30.82 26.56 -4.35
C GLN A 111 -31.47 27.16 -3.10
N VAL A 112 -31.77 28.46 -3.12
CA VAL A 112 -32.58 29.16 -2.12
C VAL A 112 -33.99 29.32 -2.65
N VAL A 113 -34.95 28.74 -1.93
CA VAL A 113 -36.38 28.83 -2.26
C VAL A 113 -37.06 29.80 -1.31
N ALA A 114 -37.92 30.66 -1.85
CA ALA A 114 -38.65 31.66 -1.08
C ALA A 114 -39.51 31.01 0.03
N GLY A 115 -39.39 31.53 1.25
CA GLY A 115 -40.12 31.05 2.43
C GLY A 115 -39.66 29.70 2.97
N GLN A 116 -38.56 29.13 2.45
CA GLN A 116 -37.99 27.85 2.91
C GLN A 116 -36.62 28.03 3.56
N ILE A 117 -36.23 27.05 4.37
CA ILE A 117 -34.86 26.89 4.86
C ILE A 117 -34.21 25.81 4.00
N THR A 118 -33.12 26.18 3.32
CA THR A 118 -32.25 25.25 2.60
C THR A 118 -31.18 24.75 3.57
N HIS A 119 -31.33 23.52 4.05
CA HIS A 119 -30.30 22.85 4.83
C HIS A 119 -29.12 22.50 3.92
N LEU A 120 -27.92 22.98 4.25
CA LEU A 120 -26.71 22.53 3.55
C LEU A 120 -26.51 21.05 3.87
N MET A 121 -26.87 20.18 2.93
CA MET A 121 -26.63 18.74 3.01
C MET A 121 -25.13 18.48 3.20
N ASP A 122 -24.77 17.29 3.72
CA ASP A 122 -23.37 16.86 3.84
C ASP A 122 -22.63 17.17 2.54
N GLN A 123 -21.83 18.22 2.58
CA GLN A 123 -20.75 18.42 1.65
C GLN A 123 -19.56 17.77 2.33
N SER A 124 -19.63 16.44 2.51
CA SER A 124 -18.57 15.74 1.83
C SER A 124 -18.70 16.24 0.39
N LEU A 125 -17.81 17.16 0.01
CA LEU A 125 -17.12 16.91 -1.23
C LEU A 125 -16.79 15.42 -1.10
N ARG A 126 -17.62 14.56 -1.69
CA ARG A 126 -17.16 13.24 -2.03
C ARG A 126 -15.94 13.61 -2.82
N PHE A 127 -14.76 13.58 -2.19
CA PHE A 127 -13.53 13.55 -2.92
C PHE A 127 -13.85 12.53 -3.97
N ARG A 128 -13.91 12.98 -5.22
CA ARG A 128 -14.14 12.07 -6.32
C ARG A 128 -13.06 11.04 -6.07
N ARG A 129 -13.48 9.84 -5.67
CA ARG A 129 -12.56 8.84 -5.20
C ARG A 129 -11.57 8.71 -6.34
N LYS A 130 -10.32 9.05 -6.06
CA LYS A 130 -9.30 9.04 -7.10
C LYS A 130 -9.16 7.59 -7.58
N LYS A 131 -8.69 7.37 -8.79
CA LYS A 131 -8.53 6.01 -9.29
C LYS A 131 -7.45 5.28 -8.49
N TRP A 132 -6.40 6.01 -8.13
CA TRP A 132 -5.23 5.44 -7.48
C TRP A 132 -4.71 6.28 -6.33
N ASN A 133 -4.32 5.60 -5.26
CA ASN A 133 -3.26 6.02 -4.36
C ASN A 133 -1.98 5.29 -4.75
N PHE A 134 -0.90 6.02 -4.94
CA PHE A 134 0.45 5.51 -5.03
C PHE A 134 1.20 5.99 -3.78
N LEU A 135 1.36 5.09 -2.81
CA LEU A 135 1.95 5.37 -1.51
C LEU A 135 3.40 4.89 -1.53
N VAL A 136 4.33 5.70 -1.04
CA VAL A 136 5.73 5.29 -0.87
C VAL A 136 6.12 5.44 0.59
N TYR A 137 6.46 4.32 1.22
CA TYR A 137 7.08 4.29 2.55
C TYR A 137 8.59 4.26 2.33
N MET A 138 9.20 5.43 2.42
CA MET A 138 10.57 5.71 2.00
C MET A 138 11.44 5.90 3.22
N ASP A 139 12.03 4.81 3.68
CA ASP A 139 12.93 4.83 4.82
C ASP A 139 14.34 5.17 4.32
N GLY A 140 14.72 6.45 4.42
CA GLY A 140 16.04 6.96 4.07
C GLY A 140 16.95 7.14 5.28
N ASP A 141 16.56 6.67 6.48
CA ASP A 141 17.35 6.77 7.70
C ASP A 141 18.48 5.72 7.73
N ASN A 142 19.31 5.72 6.70
CA ASN A 142 20.43 4.81 6.48
C ASN A 142 21.30 5.31 5.31
N ASN A 143 22.24 4.49 4.86
CA ASN A 143 23.18 4.84 3.79
C ASN A 143 22.57 5.00 2.38
N LEU A 144 21.24 4.90 2.22
CA LEU A 144 20.52 5.16 0.98
C LEU A 144 19.88 6.55 0.93
N GLU A 145 20.04 7.41 1.95
CA GLU A 145 19.42 8.74 2.05
C GLU A 145 19.45 9.57 0.75
N SER A 146 20.61 9.62 0.07
CA SER A 146 20.76 10.38 -1.17
C SER A 146 19.88 9.85 -2.33
N TYR A 147 19.58 8.55 -2.33
CA TYR A 147 18.70 7.94 -3.31
C TYR A 147 17.23 8.21 -2.97
N ALA A 148 16.85 8.25 -1.69
CA ALA A 148 15.52 8.69 -1.27
C ALA A 148 15.22 10.13 -1.74
N ILE A 149 16.20 11.03 -1.62
CA ILE A 149 16.09 12.40 -2.15
C ILE A 149 15.95 12.41 -3.67
N LYS A 150 16.76 11.62 -4.37
CA LYS A 150 16.67 11.51 -5.83
C LYS A 150 15.28 11.03 -6.27
N ASP A 151 14.76 9.97 -5.67
CA ASP A 151 13.49 9.36 -6.03
C ASP A 151 12.29 10.26 -5.68
N MET A 152 12.39 11.05 -4.60
CA MET A 152 11.42 12.11 -4.31
C MET A 152 11.35 13.14 -5.45
N ASN A 153 12.50 13.61 -5.94
CA ASN A 153 12.58 14.54 -7.08
C ASN A 153 12.13 13.89 -8.41
N GLU A 154 12.31 12.57 -8.58
CA GLU A 154 11.76 11.83 -9.71
C GLU A 154 10.22 11.82 -9.69
N MET A 155 9.62 11.56 -8.53
CA MET A 155 8.17 11.60 -8.37
C MET A 155 7.59 13.01 -8.58
N GLU A 156 8.32 14.06 -8.19
CA GLU A 156 7.95 15.48 -8.40
C GLU A 156 7.88 15.88 -9.87
N GLN A 157 8.67 15.26 -10.76
CA GLN A 157 8.57 15.54 -12.20
C GLN A 157 7.23 15.12 -12.82
N VAL A 158 6.49 14.23 -12.14
CA VAL A 158 5.15 13.80 -12.56
C VAL A 158 4.06 14.43 -11.70
N GLY A 159 4.18 14.30 -10.38
CA GLY A 159 3.24 14.85 -9.39
C GLY A 159 1.86 14.20 -9.38
N SER A 160 1.13 14.43 -8.28
CA SER A 160 -0.26 13.98 -8.14
C SER A 160 -1.19 14.68 -9.14
N THR A 161 -2.24 13.99 -9.59
CA THR A 161 -3.23 14.50 -10.56
C THR A 161 -4.64 14.51 -9.98
N ASP A 162 -5.65 14.89 -10.76
CA ASP A 162 -7.06 14.76 -10.35
C ASP A 162 -7.50 13.31 -10.12
N ASP A 163 -6.82 12.33 -10.76
CA ASP A 163 -7.14 10.90 -10.76
C ASP A 163 -6.18 10.04 -9.92
N VAL A 164 -5.00 10.56 -9.57
CA VAL A 164 -3.96 9.82 -8.85
C VAL A 164 -3.46 10.66 -7.68
N ASN A 165 -3.42 10.09 -6.48
CA ASN A 165 -2.66 10.64 -5.36
C ASN A 165 -1.29 9.98 -5.33
N ILE A 166 -0.23 10.76 -5.15
CA ILE A 166 1.11 10.28 -4.82
C ILE A 166 1.46 10.85 -3.45
N LEU A 167 1.70 9.95 -2.49
CA LEU A 167 1.92 10.29 -1.09
C LEU A 167 3.18 9.58 -0.61
N VAL A 168 4.11 10.33 -0.04
CA VAL A 168 5.42 9.83 0.38
C VAL A 168 5.59 10.13 1.86
N LEU A 169 5.77 9.09 2.67
CA LEU A 169 6.33 9.23 4.01
C LEU A 169 7.83 8.95 3.89
N ILE A 170 8.64 9.96 4.11
CA ILE A 170 10.10 9.91 3.97
C ILE A 170 10.76 10.20 5.32
N ASP A 171 11.74 9.38 5.69
CA ASP A 171 12.61 9.57 6.83
C ASP A 171 14.07 9.73 6.40
N ARG A 172 14.89 10.44 7.18
CA ARG A 172 16.26 10.78 6.80
C ARG A 172 17.23 10.74 7.99
N ILE A 173 18.50 10.47 7.68
CA ILE A 173 19.60 10.43 8.63
C ILE A 173 20.51 11.66 8.46
N PRO A 174 21.34 12.07 9.45
CA PRO A 174 22.47 12.95 9.15
C PRO A 174 23.55 12.27 8.30
N ASP A 175 24.46 13.08 7.76
CA ASP A 175 25.76 12.69 7.18
C ASP A 175 25.79 12.05 5.77
N TYR A 176 24.66 11.68 5.14
CA TYR A 176 24.67 11.12 3.78
C TYR A 176 24.22 12.11 2.69
N ASP A 177 23.20 12.94 2.95
CA ASP A 177 22.72 13.98 2.03
C ASP A 177 22.35 15.28 2.77
N SER A 178 22.71 16.43 2.21
CA SER A 178 22.32 17.75 2.74
C SER A 178 21.79 18.71 1.67
N SER A 179 21.56 18.20 0.45
CA SER A 179 21.11 18.97 -0.71
C SER A 179 19.74 19.62 -0.49
N ASN A 180 18.88 18.95 0.30
CA ASN A 180 17.49 19.32 0.57
C ASN A 180 17.26 19.84 1.98
N GLY A 181 18.32 20.47 2.53
CA GLY A 181 18.47 20.67 3.96
C GLY A 181 18.89 19.38 4.65
N ASP A 182 19.48 19.52 5.83
CA ASP A 182 19.99 18.43 6.67
C ASP A 182 18.99 18.15 7.80
N TRP A 183 17.73 17.93 7.43
CA TRP A 183 16.69 17.54 8.39
C TRP A 183 16.70 16.03 8.54
N THR A 184 16.49 15.57 9.77
CA THR A 184 16.51 14.17 10.13
C THR A 184 15.10 13.62 10.40
N THR A 185 14.08 14.49 10.48
CA THR A 185 12.74 14.07 10.91
C THR A 185 11.96 13.33 9.84
N THR A 186 10.99 12.51 10.24
CA THR A 186 10.06 11.85 9.33
C THR A 186 8.99 12.82 8.84
N ARG A 187 8.82 12.91 7.51
CA ARG A 187 7.92 13.86 6.85
C ARG A 187 6.98 13.20 5.86
N LEU A 188 5.71 13.62 5.90
CA LEU A 188 4.67 13.20 4.97
C LEU A 188 4.43 14.29 3.92
N TYR A 189 4.58 13.93 2.65
CA TYR A 189 4.34 14.81 1.51
C TYR A 189 3.16 14.36 0.66
N TYR A 190 2.39 15.33 0.17
CA TYR A 190 1.59 15.19 -1.03
C TYR A 190 2.44 15.66 -2.20
N VAL A 191 2.80 14.73 -3.09
CA VAL A 191 3.75 15.03 -4.17
C VAL A 191 3.07 15.94 -5.19
N THR A 192 3.60 17.15 -5.35
CA THR A 192 3.12 18.11 -6.35
C THR A 192 4.09 18.17 -7.50
N LYS A 193 3.57 18.40 -8.71
CA LYS A 193 4.43 18.49 -9.87
C LYS A 193 5.30 19.74 -9.81
N ASP A 194 6.59 19.58 -10.05
CA ASP A 194 7.49 20.65 -10.43
C ASP A 194 8.60 20.17 -11.38
N ASP A 195 9.41 21.10 -11.86
CA ASP A 195 10.49 20.84 -12.83
C ASP A 195 11.89 20.98 -12.17
N ASP A 196 11.97 21.24 -10.86
CA ASP A 196 13.24 21.15 -10.13
C ASP A 196 13.57 19.68 -9.93
N THR A 197 14.81 19.30 -10.22
CA THR A 197 15.28 17.91 -10.12
C THR A 197 16.22 17.72 -8.94
N SER A 198 16.35 18.75 -8.10
CA SER A 198 17.33 18.83 -7.03
C SER A 198 16.76 19.26 -5.69
N THR A 199 15.56 19.85 -5.68
CA THR A 199 14.93 20.37 -4.46
C THR A 199 13.51 19.83 -4.30
N ILE A 200 13.22 19.23 -3.15
CA ILE A 200 11.89 18.81 -2.72
C ILE A 200 11.02 20.06 -2.56
N ASN A 201 10.10 20.24 -3.50
CA ASN A 201 9.14 21.35 -3.54
C ASN A 201 7.70 20.92 -3.23
N SER A 202 7.49 19.63 -2.99
CA SER A 202 6.20 19.02 -2.69
C SER A 202 5.53 19.62 -1.45
N THR A 203 4.20 19.52 -1.43
CA THR A 203 3.41 20.01 -0.30
C THR A 203 3.66 19.13 0.93
N LEU A 204 4.41 19.66 1.90
CA LEU A 204 4.57 19.05 3.23
C LEU A 204 3.22 19.04 3.96
N LEU A 205 2.66 17.85 4.16
CA LEU A 205 1.42 17.66 4.91
C LEU A 205 1.67 17.63 6.42
N ALA A 206 2.75 16.98 6.84
CA ALA A 206 3.13 16.89 8.24
C ALA A 206 4.64 16.64 8.38
N ASP A 207 5.25 17.32 9.35
CA ASP A 207 6.52 16.93 9.95
C ASP A 207 6.19 16.20 11.26
N LEU A 208 6.47 14.91 11.32
CA LEU A 208 6.06 14.04 12.42
C LEU A 208 7.14 13.95 13.52
N GLY A 209 8.25 14.65 13.36
CA GLY A 209 9.47 14.39 14.13
C GLY A 209 10.11 13.07 13.71
N GLU A 210 11.12 12.64 14.45
CA GLU A 210 11.76 11.32 14.29
C GLU A 210 10.77 10.19 14.62
N LEU A 211 10.62 9.21 13.72
CA LEU A 211 9.82 8.00 13.92
C LEU A 211 10.63 6.75 13.57
N ASP A 212 10.45 5.67 14.34
CA ASP A 212 10.97 4.34 13.98
C ASP A 212 10.24 3.83 12.74
N MET A 213 10.88 3.93 11.58
CA MET A 213 10.38 3.42 10.30
C MET A 213 10.39 1.89 10.25
N SER A 214 11.13 1.24 11.16
CA SER A 214 11.05 -0.19 11.40
C SER A 214 9.91 -0.63 12.32
N ASP A 215 9.12 0.30 12.90
CA ASP A 215 7.95 -0.05 13.69
C ASP A 215 6.74 -0.34 12.75
N PRO A 216 6.14 -1.54 12.80
CA PRO A 216 4.92 -1.83 12.04
C PRO A 216 3.76 -0.87 12.32
N ASN A 217 3.73 -0.21 13.48
CA ASN A 217 2.75 0.83 13.76
C ASN A 217 2.91 2.06 12.86
N THR A 218 4.15 2.46 12.55
CA THR A 218 4.45 3.59 11.66
C THR A 218 3.93 3.30 10.25
N LEU A 219 4.22 2.11 9.71
CA LEU A 219 3.68 1.66 8.43
C LEU A 219 2.15 1.60 8.42
N ARG A 220 1.55 1.02 9.47
CA ARG A 220 0.09 0.95 9.60
C ARG A 220 -0.53 2.34 9.58
N ASP A 221 -0.02 3.25 10.41
CA ASP A 221 -0.59 4.58 10.61
C ASP A 221 -0.46 5.42 9.33
N PHE A 222 0.65 5.28 8.59
CA PHE A 222 0.80 5.83 7.25
C PHE A 222 -0.29 5.37 6.29
N ILE A 223 -0.51 4.05 6.18
CA ILE A 223 -1.52 3.48 5.27
C ILE A 223 -2.92 3.95 5.65
N ILE A 224 -3.27 3.87 6.93
CA ILE A 224 -4.59 4.30 7.45
C ILE A 224 -4.80 5.79 7.16
N TYR A 225 -3.82 6.63 7.49
CA TYR A 225 -3.91 8.07 7.27
C TYR A 225 -4.13 8.38 5.79
N CYS A 226 -3.32 7.81 4.91
CA CYS A 226 -3.40 8.07 3.48
C CYS A 226 -4.74 7.59 2.89
N MET A 227 -5.17 6.38 3.21
CA MET A 227 -6.42 5.83 2.65
C MET A 227 -7.68 6.54 3.17
N ASN A 228 -7.65 7.07 4.41
CA ASN A 228 -8.78 7.79 4.99
C ASN A 228 -8.86 9.25 4.52
N ASN A 229 -7.74 9.95 4.37
CA ASN A 229 -7.71 11.37 3.99
C ASN A 229 -7.64 11.58 2.47
N PHE A 230 -7.13 10.58 1.73
CA PHE A 230 -7.01 10.59 0.27
C PHE A 230 -7.68 9.34 -0.30
N PRO A 231 -9.03 9.26 -0.28
CA PRO A 231 -9.71 8.05 -0.70
C PRO A 231 -9.52 7.78 -2.21
N ALA A 232 -9.06 6.56 -2.52
CA ALA A 232 -8.94 6.06 -3.90
C ALA A 232 -9.64 4.71 -4.10
N ASP A 233 -9.89 4.36 -5.37
CA ASP A 233 -10.45 3.08 -5.78
C ASP A 233 -9.45 1.97 -5.50
N LYS A 234 -8.19 2.18 -5.92
CA LYS A 234 -7.08 1.24 -5.76
C LYS A 234 -5.90 1.87 -5.04
N THR A 235 -5.08 1.05 -4.38
CA THR A 235 -3.87 1.46 -3.67
C THR A 235 -2.67 0.62 -4.12
N CYS A 236 -1.65 1.29 -4.64
CA CYS A 236 -0.30 0.77 -4.73
C CYS A 236 0.50 1.26 -3.51
N LEU A 237 1.18 0.35 -2.81
CA LEU A 237 2.10 0.67 -1.71
C LEU A 237 3.49 0.21 -2.10
N THR A 238 4.43 1.14 -2.19
CA THR A 238 5.85 0.84 -2.37
C THR A 238 6.56 0.88 -1.02
N LEU A 239 7.28 -0.19 -0.70
CA LEU A 239 8.22 -0.25 0.40
C LEU A 239 9.62 -0.07 -0.18
N TRP A 240 10.26 1.06 0.11
CA TRP A 240 11.54 1.47 -0.45
C TRP A 240 12.59 1.46 0.65
N ASN A 241 13.69 0.70 0.46
CA ASN A 241 14.93 0.66 1.25
C ASN A 241 15.82 -0.53 0.78
N HIS A 242 16.82 -0.90 1.58
CA HIS A 242 17.36 -2.26 1.69
C HIS A 242 16.28 -3.32 1.91
N GLY A 243 16.65 -4.54 1.50
CA GLY A 243 15.86 -5.75 1.73
C GLY A 243 16.75 -6.96 2.00
N GLY A 244 16.27 -7.86 2.84
CA GLY A 244 16.93 -9.12 3.17
C GLY A 244 16.05 -10.36 3.01
N GLY A 245 14.85 -10.21 2.44
CA GLY A 245 13.86 -11.29 2.37
C GLY A 245 13.51 -11.83 3.75
N VAL A 246 13.50 -13.16 3.88
CA VAL A 246 13.29 -13.86 5.16
C VAL A 246 14.58 -14.09 5.96
N TRP A 247 15.67 -13.40 5.62
CA TRP A 247 16.91 -13.52 6.36
C TRP A 247 16.66 -13.17 7.85
N PRO A 248 17.18 -13.96 8.80
CA PRO A 248 16.75 -13.98 10.18
C PRO A 248 17.03 -12.71 11.00
N ARG A 249 16.10 -12.47 11.93
CA ARG A 249 16.19 -11.56 13.09
C ARG A 249 17.34 -11.98 14.04
N SER A 250 18.25 -11.09 14.42
CA SER A 250 19.27 -11.26 15.47
C SER A 250 19.23 -10.21 16.61
N TYR A 251 19.16 -10.67 17.88
CA TYR A 251 18.75 -9.99 19.12
C TYR A 251 19.49 -8.75 19.69
N SER A 252 18.70 -7.76 20.21
CA SER A 252 19.07 -6.82 21.29
C SER A 252 17.89 -6.57 22.27
N LYS A 253 18.20 -6.11 23.49
CA LYS A 253 17.42 -6.27 24.74
C LYS A 253 16.20 -5.35 24.99
N ASN A 254 15.83 -4.42 24.10
CA ASN A 254 15.04 -3.25 24.51
C ASN A 254 13.79 -2.82 23.69
N LYS A 255 13.16 -3.66 22.83
CA LYS A 255 11.83 -3.30 22.28
C LYS A 255 10.75 -3.47 23.36
N LYS A 256 10.24 -2.36 23.91
CA LYS A 256 9.05 -2.36 24.78
C LYS A 256 7.80 -2.44 23.90
N ASP A 257 6.98 -3.46 24.15
CA ASP A 257 5.54 -3.50 23.89
C ASP A 257 5.02 -3.68 22.45
N ILE A 258 5.68 -4.47 21.59
CA ILE A 258 4.99 -5.15 20.47
C ILE A 258 4.57 -6.56 20.90
N LYS A 259 3.26 -6.80 21.02
CA LYS A 259 2.68 -8.13 21.15
C LYS A 259 2.30 -8.63 19.76
N SER A 260 3.01 -9.63 19.24
CA SER A 260 2.50 -10.42 18.12
C SER A 260 1.29 -11.24 18.59
N ASP A 261 0.49 -11.76 17.65
CA ASP A 261 -0.59 -12.72 17.94
C ASP A 261 -0.10 -14.00 18.67
N THR A 262 1.22 -14.21 18.75
CA THR A 262 1.88 -15.36 19.39
C THR A 262 2.79 -15.00 20.58
N GLY A 263 2.89 -13.72 20.97
CA GLY A 263 3.63 -13.29 22.16
C GLY A 263 4.67 -12.18 21.92
N THR A 264 5.57 -11.98 22.88
CA THR A 264 6.62 -10.95 22.82
C THR A 264 7.78 -11.43 21.94
N VAL A 265 7.98 -10.75 20.82
CA VAL A 265 9.08 -11.01 19.87
C VAL A 265 10.36 -10.31 20.34
N LYS A 266 11.51 -10.94 20.12
CA LYS A 266 12.81 -10.51 20.65
C LYS A 266 13.89 -10.62 19.57
N GLY A 267 14.24 -9.50 18.91
CA GLY A 267 15.59 -9.27 18.36
C GLY A 267 15.81 -8.26 17.24
N GLY A 268 17.06 -7.85 16.97
CA GLY A 268 17.46 -6.97 15.85
C GLY A 268 17.19 -7.62 14.49
N LEU A 269 17.04 -6.81 13.45
CA LEU A 269 16.04 -7.11 12.43
C LEU A 269 16.74 -7.24 11.07
N ARG A 270 16.31 -8.22 10.27
CA ARG A 270 16.66 -8.31 8.85
C ARG A 270 15.37 -8.68 8.12
N GLY A 271 15.09 -7.94 7.06
CA GLY A 271 13.74 -7.68 6.54
C GLY A 271 13.80 -6.50 5.57
N ILE A 272 12.77 -5.66 5.50
CA ILE A 272 12.67 -4.50 4.59
C ILE A 272 12.56 -3.20 5.40
N CYS A 273 12.92 -2.04 4.83
CA CYS A 273 12.86 -0.73 5.49
C CYS A 273 13.76 -0.66 6.74
N TRP A 274 15.07 -0.48 6.50
CA TRP A 274 16.09 -0.43 7.54
C TRP A 274 16.27 1.01 8.05
N ASP A 275 16.15 1.17 9.36
CA ASP A 275 16.24 2.39 10.14
C ASP A 275 17.45 2.29 11.08
N ASP A 276 18.43 3.17 10.88
CA ASP A 276 19.72 3.14 11.55
C ASP A 276 19.77 4.01 12.82
N THR A 277 18.85 4.97 13.02
CA THR A 277 18.97 5.93 14.14
C THR A 277 17.87 5.87 15.18
N THR A 278 16.63 5.51 14.83
CA THR A 278 15.51 5.57 15.76
C THR A 278 14.98 4.19 16.16
N GLY A 279 15.37 3.14 15.45
CA GLY A 279 15.21 1.75 15.85
C GLY A 279 15.99 1.35 17.12
N ASP A 280 15.62 0.23 17.75
CA ASP A 280 16.31 -0.29 18.96
C ASP A 280 17.78 -0.73 18.74
N SER A 281 18.23 -0.69 17.49
CA SER A 281 19.54 -1.11 17.01
C SER A 281 19.83 -0.37 15.70
N PRO A 282 21.10 -0.09 15.36
CA PRO A 282 21.51 0.60 14.12
C PRO A 282 21.24 -0.12 12.80
N TRP A 283 20.24 -1.00 12.74
CA TRP A 283 19.86 -1.87 11.61
C TRP A 283 18.44 -2.42 11.86
N ALA A 284 17.56 -1.61 12.43
CA ALA A 284 16.20 -2.06 12.75
C ALA A 284 15.40 -2.10 11.43
N CYS A 285 14.55 -3.10 11.20
CA CYS A 285 13.78 -3.17 9.97
C CYS A 285 12.44 -3.88 10.16
N LEU A 286 11.50 -3.65 9.24
CA LEU A 286 10.24 -4.37 9.22
C LEU A 286 10.45 -5.82 8.80
N THR A 287 10.11 -6.76 9.69
CA THR A 287 10.12 -8.19 9.36
C THR A 287 8.87 -8.60 8.59
N THR A 288 8.93 -9.73 7.88
CA THR A 288 7.84 -10.19 7.01
C THR A 288 6.49 -10.29 7.74
N ASP A 289 6.46 -10.83 8.95
CA ASP A 289 5.25 -10.90 9.79
C ASP A 289 4.83 -9.53 10.35
N GLU A 290 5.76 -8.64 10.66
CA GLU A 290 5.43 -7.27 11.10
C GLU A 290 4.76 -6.47 9.99
N VAL A 291 5.24 -6.58 8.74
CA VAL A 291 4.55 -5.99 7.58
C VAL A 291 3.14 -6.57 7.44
N ARG A 292 2.97 -7.90 7.58
CA ARG A 292 1.63 -8.52 7.56
C ARG A 292 0.72 -7.93 8.64
N ILE A 293 1.23 -7.78 9.86
CA ILE A 293 0.46 -7.23 11.00
C ILE A 293 0.03 -5.80 10.67
N ALA A 294 0.94 -4.96 10.17
CA ALA A 294 0.64 -3.59 9.76
C ALA A 294 -0.46 -3.55 8.69
N LEU A 295 -0.30 -4.34 7.62
CA LEU A 295 -1.27 -4.45 6.53
C LEU A 295 -2.65 -4.94 7.00
N SER A 296 -2.68 -5.96 7.87
CA SER A 296 -3.91 -6.53 8.41
C SER A 296 -4.67 -5.53 9.29
N GLN A 297 -3.95 -4.83 10.16
CA GLN A 297 -4.52 -3.77 10.99
C GLN A 297 -5.01 -2.58 10.15
N ALA A 298 -4.26 -2.19 9.11
CA ALA A 298 -4.68 -1.15 8.19
C ALA A 298 -5.95 -1.55 7.44
N ARG A 299 -6.01 -2.77 6.88
CA ARG A 299 -7.21 -3.29 6.22
C ARG A 299 -8.42 -3.33 7.15
N ALA A 300 -8.23 -3.74 8.41
CA ALA A 300 -9.31 -3.77 9.40
C ALA A 300 -9.92 -2.38 9.63
N GLN A 301 -9.12 -1.32 9.51
CA GLN A 301 -9.54 0.07 9.69
C GLN A 301 -10.07 0.71 8.40
N THR A 302 -9.48 0.41 7.24
CA THR A 302 -9.84 1.03 5.95
C THR A 302 -10.87 0.23 5.15
N GLY A 303 -11.11 -1.03 5.54
CA GLY A 303 -12.00 -1.96 4.86
C GLY A 303 -11.47 -2.48 3.52
N LYS A 304 -10.19 -2.23 3.19
CA LYS A 304 -9.60 -2.56 1.89
C LYS A 304 -8.23 -3.21 2.02
N LYS A 305 -7.97 -4.20 1.16
CA LYS A 305 -6.63 -4.73 0.90
C LYS A 305 -5.79 -3.69 0.16
N ILE A 306 -4.48 -3.88 0.15
CA ILE A 306 -3.60 -3.23 -0.82
C ILE A 306 -3.77 -3.94 -2.16
N ASP A 307 -3.96 -3.20 -3.25
CA ASP A 307 -4.13 -3.78 -4.58
C ASP A 307 -2.79 -4.25 -5.15
N VAL A 308 -1.75 -3.43 -5.04
CA VAL A 308 -0.39 -3.76 -5.45
C VAL A 308 0.57 -3.38 -4.34
N ILE A 309 1.36 -4.32 -3.83
CA ILE A 309 2.53 -3.98 -3.02
C ILE A 309 3.78 -4.16 -3.86
N ASN A 310 4.59 -3.13 -3.91
CA ASN A 310 5.80 -3.03 -4.69
C ASN A 310 7.00 -2.97 -3.74
N MET A 311 7.92 -3.91 -3.87
CA MET A 311 9.11 -3.97 -3.03
C MET A 311 10.27 -3.42 -3.83
N ASP A 312 10.57 -2.14 -3.61
CA ASP A 312 11.77 -1.51 -4.15
C ASP A 312 12.92 -1.75 -3.18
N ALA A 313 13.26 -3.05 -3.06
CA ALA A 313 14.18 -3.58 -2.08
C ALA A 313 14.72 -4.96 -2.51
N CYS A 314 15.94 -5.25 -2.08
CA CYS A 314 16.67 -6.47 -2.45
C CYS A 314 16.04 -7.75 -1.87
N LEU A 315 16.07 -8.85 -2.64
CA LEU A 315 15.86 -10.23 -2.13
C LEU A 315 14.48 -10.47 -1.49
N THR A 316 13.47 -9.71 -1.87
CA THR A 316 12.15 -9.72 -1.21
C THR A 316 11.11 -10.58 -1.92
N GLN A 317 11.33 -10.93 -3.20
CA GLN A 317 10.44 -11.78 -3.99
C GLN A 317 10.60 -13.25 -3.63
N MET A 318 10.10 -13.62 -2.45
CA MET A 318 10.16 -14.97 -1.89
C MET A 318 8.76 -15.56 -1.70
N LEU A 319 8.64 -16.89 -1.81
CA LEU A 319 7.36 -17.57 -1.60
C LEU A 319 6.85 -17.36 -0.17
N GLU A 320 7.74 -17.34 0.80
CA GLU A 320 7.44 -17.11 2.21
C GLU A 320 6.78 -15.73 2.42
N VAL A 321 7.28 -14.70 1.76
CA VAL A 321 6.73 -13.33 1.82
C VAL A 321 5.34 -13.29 1.18
N ALA A 322 5.20 -13.87 -0.01
CA ALA A 322 3.92 -14.00 -0.70
C ALA A 322 2.87 -14.74 0.16
N TRP A 323 3.30 -15.82 0.83
CA TRP A 323 2.44 -16.63 1.69
C TRP A 323 1.97 -15.84 2.92
N GLU A 324 2.86 -15.09 3.54
CA GLU A 324 2.56 -14.30 4.73
C GLU A 324 1.54 -13.19 4.41
N TRP A 325 1.65 -12.56 3.24
CA TRP A 325 0.88 -11.34 2.89
C TRP A 325 -0.38 -11.58 2.03
N GLN A 326 -0.65 -12.81 1.58
CA GLN A 326 -1.76 -13.15 0.67
C GLN A 326 -3.15 -12.65 1.11
N ASP A 327 -3.40 -12.57 2.41
CA ASP A 327 -4.69 -12.15 2.95
C ASP A 327 -4.89 -10.63 2.89
N GLU A 328 -3.82 -9.86 2.69
CA GLU A 328 -3.82 -8.40 2.80
C GLU A 328 -3.48 -7.68 1.49
N VAL A 329 -2.96 -8.41 0.50
CA VAL A 329 -2.48 -7.87 -0.78
C VAL A 329 -3.08 -8.65 -1.96
N SER A 330 -3.28 -8.00 -3.11
CA SER A 330 -3.74 -8.67 -4.35
C SER A 330 -2.61 -9.05 -5.31
N PHE A 331 -1.63 -8.16 -5.51
CA PHE A 331 -0.43 -8.40 -6.30
C PHE A 331 0.84 -8.02 -5.53
N LEU A 332 1.82 -8.93 -5.49
CA LEU A 332 3.14 -8.71 -4.92
C LEU A 332 4.16 -8.53 -6.05
N VAL A 333 4.88 -7.42 -6.07
CA VAL A 333 5.88 -7.09 -7.08
C VAL A 333 7.24 -6.90 -6.41
N GLY A 334 8.30 -7.48 -6.98
CA GLY A 334 9.63 -7.40 -6.38
C GLY A 334 10.68 -8.21 -7.12
N SER A 335 11.89 -8.20 -6.56
CA SER A 335 13.10 -8.86 -7.09
C SER A 335 13.50 -10.08 -6.26
N GLU A 336 13.89 -11.16 -6.95
CA GLU A 336 14.54 -12.33 -6.34
C GLU A 336 16.00 -12.03 -5.99
N GLU A 337 16.61 -11.07 -6.72
CA GLU A 337 17.98 -10.62 -6.60
C GLU A 337 18.08 -9.25 -5.88
N THR A 338 19.30 -8.78 -5.65
CA THR A 338 19.58 -7.37 -5.33
C THR A 338 19.01 -6.41 -6.37
N VAL A 339 18.52 -5.28 -5.89
CA VAL A 339 18.05 -4.14 -6.68
C VAL A 339 19.15 -3.08 -6.69
N PRO A 340 19.48 -2.47 -7.85
CA PRO A 340 20.43 -1.35 -7.89
C PRO A 340 19.95 -0.19 -7.02
N ALA A 341 20.87 0.61 -6.47
CA ALA A 341 20.53 1.67 -5.52
C ALA A 341 19.62 2.76 -6.08
N ASP A 342 19.57 2.92 -7.40
CA ASP A 342 18.64 3.82 -8.10
C ASP A 342 17.17 3.34 -8.05
N GLY A 343 16.89 2.13 -7.55
CA GLY A 343 15.52 1.66 -7.32
C GLY A 343 14.67 1.55 -8.59
N ASN A 344 13.37 1.82 -8.47
CA ASN A 344 12.42 1.90 -9.57
C ASN A 344 12.52 3.25 -10.31
N ASP A 345 12.32 3.24 -11.64
CA ASP A 345 12.16 4.47 -12.42
C ASP A 345 10.79 5.11 -12.14
N TYR A 346 10.74 5.93 -11.09
CA TYR A 346 9.50 6.54 -10.62
C TYR A 346 8.91 7.51 -11.64
N ILE A 347 9.74 8.17 -12.45
CA ILE A 347 9.27 9.03 -13.54
C ILE A 347 8.42 8.20 -14.50
N THR A 348 8.97 7.11 -15.03
CA THR A 348 8.30 6.31 -16.07
C THR A 348 7.06 5.61 -15.53
N VAL A 349 7.14 4.96 -14.36
CA VAL A 349 6.00 4.27 -13.73
C VAL A 349 4.84 5.23 -13.47
N LEU A 350 5.12 6.40 -12.91
CA LEU A 350 4.09 7.39 -12.60
C LEU A 350 3.55 8.07 -13.87
N GLN A 351 4.35 8.25 -14.92
CA GLN A 351 3.86 8.71 -16.23
C GLN A 351 2.87 7.70 -16.84
N HIS A 352 3.17 6.40 -16.80
CA HIS A 352 2.24 5.36 -17.23
C HIS A 352 0.96 5.37 -16.39
N LEU A 353 1.05 5.46 -15.07
CA LEU A 353 -0.11 5.48 -14.18
C LEU A 353 -1.00 6.72 -14.37
N THR A 354 -0.40 7.91 -14.43
CA THR A 354 -1.14 9.18 -14.52
C THR A 354 -1.71 9.43 -15.92
N SER A 355 -1.11 8.89 -16.98
CA SER A 355 -1.64 8.95 -18.34
C SER A 355 -2.74 7.91 -18.60
N ASN A 356 -2.79 6.83 -17.83
CA ASN A 356 -3.82 5.79 -17.90
C ASN A 356 -4.34 5.37 -16.50
N PRO A 357 -5.03 6.26 -15.77
CA PRO A 357 -5.45 5.98 -14.39
C PRO A 357 -6.57 4.93 -14.29
N ASP A 358 -7.20 4.55 -15.39
CA ASP A 358 -8.20 3.48 -15.42
C ASP A 358 -7.57 2.06 -15.44
N MET A 359 -6.24 1.94 -15.50
CA MET A 359 -5.54 0.66 -15.49
C MET A 359 -5.92 -0.22 -14.29
N THR A 360 -5.96 -1.54 -14.51
CA THR A 360 -6.22 -2.50 -13.45
C THR A 360 -5.01 -2.64 -12.53
N ALA A 361 -5.19 -3.28 -11.37
CA ALA A 361 -4.07 -3.57 -10.47
C ALA A 361 -3.05 -4.52 -11.10
N GLU A 362 -3.52 -5.47 -11.91
CA GLU A 362 -2.63 -6.35 -12.67
C GLU A 362 -1.84 -5.59 -13.74
N ASP A 363 -2.47 -4.62 -14.42
CA ASP A 363 -1.79 -3.80 -15.41
C ASP A 363 -0.70 -2.92 -14.76
N LEU A 364 -0.97 -2.31 -13.59
CA LEU A 364 0.06 -1.57 -12.85
C LEU A 364 1.20 -2.48 -12.39
N ALA A 365 0.89 -3.71 -11.92
CA ALA A 365 1.92 -4.68 -11.55
C ALA A 365 2.81 -5.07 -12.75
N LYS A 366 2.24 -5.16 -13.96
CA LYS A 366 3.02 -5.38 -15.21
C LYS A 366 3.88 -4.18 -15.56
N VAL A 367 3.32 -2.97 -15.47
CA VAL A 367 4.04 -1.70 -15.72
C VAL A 367 5.28 -1.61 -14.83
N LEU A 368 5.16 -1.89 -13.53
CA LEU A 368 6.30 -1.91 -12.61
C LEU A 368 7.41 -2.88 -13.07
N VAL A 369 7.05 -4.09 -13.53
CA VAL A 369 8.02 -5.07 -14.05
C VAL A 369 8.67 -4.63 -15.36
N ASP A 370 7.88 -4.09 -16.28
CA ASP A 370 8.35 -3.65 -17.59
C ASP A 370 9.26 -2.42 -17.50
N ASP A 371 8.87 -1.44 -16.70
CA ASP A 371 9.62 -0.19 -16.53
C ASP A 371 10.94 -0.46 -15.82
N TYR A 372 10.94 -1.26 -14.75
CA TYR A 372 12.16 -1.68 -14.08
C TYR A 372 13.12 -2.41 -15.02
N SER A 373 12.63 -3.37 -15.81
CA SER A 373 13.49 -4.07 -16.76
C SER A 373 13.98 -3.16 -17.88
N SER A 374 13.17 -2.22 -18.35
CA SER A 374 13.54 -1.32 -19.43
C SER A 374 14.64 -0.36 -18.96
N PHE A 375 14.50 0.15 -17.74
CA PHE A 375 15.48 1.03 -17.09
C PHE A 375 16.84 0.32 -16.90
N TYR A 376 16.83 -0.95 -16.47
CA TYR A 376 18.04 -1.75 -16.26
C TYR A 376 18.40 -2.69 -17.41
N SER A 377 17.96 -2.40 -18.63
CA SER A 377 18.19 -3.27 -19.80
C SER A 377 19.66 -3.66 -19.97
N GLY A 378 19.92 -4.96 -20.04
CA GLY A 378 21.28 -5.51 -20.11
C GLY A 378 21.99 -5.68 -18.76
N SER A 379 21.28 -5.57 -17.64
CA SER A 379 21.81 -5.84 -16.29
C SER A 379 21.38 -7.21 -15.76
N HIS A 380 22.05 -7.67 -14.69
CA HIS A 380 21.67 -8.87 -13.94
C HIS A 380 20.63 -8.50 -12.87
N THR A 381 19.44 -8.12 -13.30
CA THR A 381 18.33 -7.78 -12.41
C THR A 381 17.16 -8.74 -12.62
N THR A 382 16.33 -8.89 -11.58
CA THR A 382 15.10 -9.68 -11.64
C THR A 382 13.94 -8.84 -11.16
N TYR A 383 12.78 -8.92 -11.81
CA TYR A 383 11.54 -8.36 -11.28
C TYR A 383 10.35 -9.18 -11.78
N SER A 384 9.35 -9.38 -10.95
CA SER A 384 8.16 -10.14 -11.30
C SER A 384 6.96 -9.71 -10.48
N TYR A 385 5.76 -10.12 -10.90
CA TYR A 385 4.59 -10.07 -10.04
C TYR A 385 4.06 -11.46 -9.71
N ILE A 386 3.51 -11.60 -8.50
CA ILE A 386 2.75 -12.76 -8.04
C ILE A 386 1.29 -12.34 -7.86
N ASN A 387 0.36 -13.02 -8.52
CA ASN A 387 -1.08 -12.84 -8.34
C ASN A 387 -1.57 -13.64 -7.13
N LEU A 388 -1.82 -12.97 -5.99
CA LEU A 388 -2.19 -13.58 -4.70
C LEU A 388 -3.67 -14.00 -4.61
N GLY A 389 -4.39 -14.00 -5.73
CA GLY A 389 -5.75 -14.50 -5.84
C GLY A 389 -5.86 -16.02 -6.02
N ALA A 390 -6.85 -16.45 -6.81
CA ALA A 390 -7.10 -17.87 -7.06
C ALA A 390 -5.89 -18.66 -7.60
N PRO A 391 -5.03 -18.11 -8.49
CA PRO A 391 -3.80 -18.80 -8.91
C PRO A 391 -2.86 -19.12 -7.75
N PHE A 392 -2.72 -18.20 -6.78
CA PHE A 392 -1.89 -18.43 -5.60
C PHE A 392 -2.48 -19.48 -4.66
N THR A 393 -3.81 -19.54 -4.51
CA THR A 393 -4.46 -20.63 -3.77
C THR A 393 -4.10 -22.00 -4.35
N GLU A 394 -4.09 -22.13 -5.68
CA GLU A 394 -3.65 -23.37 -6.33
C GLU A 394 -2.15 -23.64 -6.12
N LEU A 395 -1.31 -22.60 -6.21
CA LEU A 395 0.12 -22.70 -5.89
C LEU A 395 0.34 -23.22 -4.47
N LYS A 396 -0.37 -22.70 -3.46
CA LYS A 396 -0.29 -23.19 -2.08
C LYS A 396 -0.61 -24.68 -1.99
N ASN A 397 -1.68 -25.13 -2.63
CA ASN A 397 -2.08 -26.54 -2.62
C ASN A 397 -1.00 -27.44 -3.24
N ARG A 398 -0.40 -27.02 -4.35
CA ARG A 398 0.70 -27.77 -5.00
C ARG A 398 1.97 -27.74 -4.19
N PHE A 399 2.27 -26.62 -3.55
CA PHE A 399 3.43 -26.48 -2.69
C PHE A 399 3.33 -27.36 -1.44
N ILE A 400 2.16 -27.45 -0.80
CA ILE A 400 1.92 -28.38 0.33
C ILE A 400 2.18 -29.82 -0.09
N ALA A 401 1.65 -30.25 -1.25
CA ALA A 401 1.90 -31.60 -1.77
C ALA A 401 3.38 -31.84 -2.10
N PHE A 402 4.07 -30.82 -2.61
CA PHE A 402 5.50 -30.87 -2.89
C PHE A 402 6.35 -31.02 -1.62
N ALA A 403 6.08 -30.21 -0.59
CA ALA A 403 6.74 -30.33 0.72
C ALA A 403 6.47 -31.72 1.36
N GLN A 404 5.26 -32.25 1.23
CA GLN A 404 4.92 -33.61 1.70
C GLN A 404 5.71 -34.71 0.98
N ALA A 405 5.84 -34.62 -0.35
CA ALA A 405 6.62 -35.57 -1.14
C ALA A 405 8.11 -35.54 -0.74
N LEU A 406 8.68 -34.34 -0.57
CA LEU A 406 10.07 -34.18 -0.13
C LEU A 406 10.34 -34.68 1.30
N ASN A 407 9.36 -34.60 2.20
CA ASN A 407 9.48 -35.20 3.52
C ASN A 407 9.37 -36.73 3.51
N SER A 408 8.63 -37.29 2.54
CA SER A 408 8.35 -38.73 2.47
C SER A 408 9.37 -39.52 1.64
N THR A 409 10.08 -38.86 0.73
CA THR A 409 10.98 -39.54 -0.21
C THR A 409 12.12 -40.25 0.49
N SER A 410 12.57 -41.38 -0.03
CA SER A 410 13.83 -42.01 0.39
C SER A 410 15.04 -41.55 -0.43
N ASP A 411 14.81 -40.86 -1.55
CA ASP A 411 15.82 -40.44 -2.50
C ASP A 411 16.42 -39.05 -2.18
N MET A 412 17.06 -38.97 -1.02
CA MET A 412 17.74 -37.73 -0.61
C MET A 412 18.99 -37.42 -1.45
N ASP A 413 19.59 -38.43 -2.10
CA ASP A 413 20.67 -38.23 -3.07
C ASP A 413 20.17 -37.41 -4.28
N GLY A 414 19.00 -37.75 -4.84
CA GLY A 414 18.37 -36.97 -5.91
C GLY A 414 18.09 -35.52 -5.51
N VAL A 415 17.55 -35.32 -4.30
CA VAL A 415 17.29 -33.97 -3.74
C VAL A 415 18.59 -33.17 -3.57
N TYR A 416 19.61 -33.78 -2.98
CA TYR A 416 20.92 -33.16 -2.79
C TYR A 416 21.61 -32.82 -4.11
N ASN A 417 21.44 -33.64 -5.15
CA ASN A 417 22.02 -33.38 -6.47
C ASN A 417 21.26 -32.31 -7.26
N ALA A 418 19.97 -32.09 -7.00
CA ALA A 418 19.20 -30.98 -7.59
C ALA A 418 19.66 -29.63 -7.04
N TRP A 419 19.82 -29.52 -5.73
CA TRP A 419 20.14 -28.28 -5.01
C TRP A 419 21.32 -27.45 -5.58
N PRO A 420 22.53 -28.00 -5.87
CA PRO A 420 23.64 -27.20 -6.38
C PRO A 420 23.47 -26.75 -7.83
N ASN A 421 22.54 -27.37 -8.59
CA ASN A 421 22.25 -27.00 -9.98
C ASN A 421 21.16 -25.93 -10.07
N THR A 422 20.38 -25.73 -9.01
CA THR A 422 19.37 -24.67 -8.91
C THR A 422 19.99 -23.28 -8.88
N THR A 423 19.39 -22.35 -9.61
CA THR A 423 19.66 -20.92 -9.60
C THR A 423 19.54 -20.34 -8.20
N TYR A 424 20.50 -19.49 -7.83
CA TYR A 424 20.55 -18.80 -6.54
C TYR A 424 20.98 -17.34 -6.76
N PHE A 425 20.72 -16.50 -5.78
CA PHE A 425 20.90 -15.04 -5.85
C PHE A 425 22.04 -14.57 -4.93
N ASP A 426 22.17 -13.28 -4.61
CA ASP A 426 23.21 -12.76 -3.70
C ASP A 426 23.33 -13.58 -2.40
N ARG A 427 22.20 -14.08 -1.92
CA ARG A 427 22.09 -15.08 -0.86
C ARG A 427 22.00 -16.49 -1.46
N PRO A 428 23.03 -17.35 -1.35
CA PRO A 428 23.02 -18.68 -1.97
C PRO A 428 21.93 -19.62 -1.46
N GLU A 429 21.45 -19.39 -0.25
CA GLU A 429 20.29 -20.06 0.32
C GLU A 429 18.94 -19.57 -0.21
N ASN A 430 18.88 -18.41 -0.87
CA ASN A 430 17.70 -17.99 -1.64
C ASN A 430 17.81 -18.60 -3.03
N ARG A 431 16.95 -19.57 -3.31
CA ARG A 431 17.00 -20.35 -4.56
C ARG A 431 15.71 -20.21 -5.34
N ASP A 432 15.82 -20.20 -6.65
CA ASP A 432 14.66 -20.18 -7.52
C ASP A 432 13.80 -21.45 -7.31
N LEU A 433 12.53 -21.26 -6.95
CA LEU A 433 11.66 -22.38 -6.59
C LEU A 433 11.21 -23.19 -7.82
N TYR A 434 11.01 -22.55 -8.96
CA TYR A 434 10.65 -23.26 -10.19
C TYR A 434 11.80 -24.13 -10.65
N ASP A 435 13.00 -23.54 -10.69
CA ASP A 435 14.23 -24.20 -11.11
C ASP A 435 14.58 -25.35 -10.15
N PHE A 436 14.35 -25.19 -8.84
CA PHE A 436 14.52 -26.31 -7.89
C PHE A 436 13.58 -27.48 -8.21
N ALA A 437 12.31 -27.18 -8.53
CA ALA A 437 11.36 -28.20 -8.94
C ALA A 437 11.73 -28.82 -10.30
N ASP A 438 12.32 -28.06 -11.22
CA ASP A 438 12.78 -28.57 -12.51
C ASP A 438 13.96 -29.54 -12.33
N GLU A 439 14.98 -29.11 -11.59
CA GLU A 439 16.16 -29.91 -11.23
C GLU A 439 15.78 -31.20 -10.49
N LEU A 440 14.81 -31.15 -9.58
CA LEU A 440 14.28 -32.34 -8.92
C LEU A 440 13.60 -33.30 -9.91
N SER A 441 12.88 -32.78 -10.89
CA SER A 441 12.21 -33.61 -11.90
C SER A 441 13.19 -34.34 -12.82
N GLU A 442 14.42 -33.84 -12.96
CA GLU A 442 15.49 -34.49 -13.72
C GLU A 442 16.33 -35.47 -12.89
N ARG A 443 16.51 -35.21 -11.58
CA ARG A 443 17.51 -35.89 -10.75
C ARG A 443 16.95 -36.85 -9.72
N SER A 444 15.69 -36.67 -9.32
CA SER A 444 15.05 -37.62 -8.43
C SER A 444 14.62 -38.87 -9.19
N THR A 445 14.73 -40.01 -8.52
CA THR A 445 14.21 -41.32 -8.90
C THR A 445 12.85 -41.61 -8.26
N ASP A 446 12.41 -40.75 -7.33
CA ASP A 446 11.12 -40.87 -6.65
C ASP A 446 9.99 -40.25 -7.50
N THR A 447 9.09 -41.11 -7.98
CA THR A 447 7.99 -40.70 -8.86
C THR A 447 7.02 -39.72 -8.21
N ASP A 448 6.87 -39.76 -6.88
CA ASP A 448 5.98 -38.86 -6.15
C ASP A 448 6.60 -37.46 -6.07
N VAL A 449 7.91 -37.36 -5.83
CA VAL A 449 8.67 -36.10 -5.90
C VAL A 449 8.59 -35.51 -7.30
N ILE A 450 8.89 -36.30 -8.34
CA ILE A 450 8.84 -35.86 -9.75
C ILE A 450 7.43 -35.35 -10.10
N SER A 451 6.38 -36.08 -9.71
CA SER A 451 5.01 -35.66 -9.99
C SER A 451 4.64 -34.38 -9.24
N ALA A 452 5.01 -34.25 -7.97
CA ALA A 452 4.71 -33.06 -7.18
C ALA A 452 5.47 -31.83 -7.70
N ALA A 453 6.74 -32.00 -8.08
CA ALA A 453 7.56 -30.96 -8.68
C ALA A 453 6.98 -30.44 -10.02
N ASN A 454 6.55 -31.34 -10.90
CA ASN A 454 5.91 -30.97 -12.16
C ASN A 454 4.59 -30.22 -11.94
N ASN A 455 3.76 -30.66 -10.99
CA ASN A 455 2.53 -29.96 -10.65
C ASN A 455 2.80 -28.57 -10.04
N LEU A 456 3.85 -28.44 -9.22
CA LEU A 456 4.28 -27.17 -8.65
C LEU A 456 4.71 -26.19 -9.75
N LYS A 457 5.53 -26.61 -10.71
CA LYS A 457 5.95 -25.80 -11.87
C LYS A 457 4.75 -25.21 -12.63
N VAL A 458 3.70 -26.01 -12.86
CA VAL A 458 2.47 -25.52 -13.52
C VAL A 458 1.79 -24.43 -12.70
N ALA A 459 1.66 -24.62 -11.39
CA ALA A 459 1.02 -23.64 -10.52
C ALA A 459 1.84 -22.35 -10.37
N LEU A 460 3.18 -22.45 -10.30
CA LEU A 460 4.09 -21.30 -10.31
C LEU A 460 3.90 -20.47 -11.58
N SER A 461 3.91 -21.09 -12.76
CA SER A 461 3.67 -20.39 -14.02
C SER A 461 2.29 -19.73 -14.12
N SER A 462 1.30 -20.20 -13.36
CA SER A 462 -0.03 -19.58 -13.31
C SER A 462 -0.10 -18.40 -12.33
N ALA A 463 0.58 -18.48 -11.18
CA ALA A 463 0.60 -17.40 -10.19
C ALA A 463 1.58 -16.28 -10.57
N ILE A 464 2.66 -16.64 -11.28
CA ILE A 464 3.78 -15.78 -11.69
C ILE A 464 3.81 -15.73 -13.21
N TYR A 465 2.70 -15.25 -13.77
CA TYR A 465 2.50 -15.24 -15.20
C TYR A 465 3.44 -14.26 -15.92
N TYR A 466 3.94 -13.24 -15.21
CA TYR A 466 4.75 -12.18 -15.79
C TYR A 466 6.00 -11.89 -14.95
N LYS A 467 7.13 -11.82 -15.64
CA LYS A 467 8.44 -11.56 -15.06
C LYS A 467 9.38 -11.02 -16.12
N ASN A 468 10.41 -10.33 -15.66
CA ASN A 468 11.59 -10.04 -16.46
C ASN A 468 12.84 -10.24 -15.61
N THR A 469 13.77 -11.05 -16.11
CA THR A 469 14.92 -11.51 -15.34
C THR A 469 16.25 -11.11 -15.98
N GLY A 470 16.24 -10.13 -16.88
CA GLY A 470 17.46 -9.54 -17.44
C GLY A 470 18.45 -10.62 -17.92
N MET A 471 19.71 -10.52 -17.48
CA MET A 471 20.75 -11.50 -17.83
C MET A 471 20.58 -12.89 -17.19
N TYR A 472 19.74 -13.05 -16.15
CA TYR A 472 19.42 -14.37 -15.59
C TYR A 472 18.70 -15.27 -16.62
N ALA A 473 18.09 -14.73 -17.68
CA ALA A 473 17.35 -15.52 -18.68
C ALA A 473 18.16 -16.59 -19.46
N THR A 474 19.49 -16.65 -19.36
CA THR A 474 20.32 -17.45 -20.29
C THR A 474 21.18 -18.55 -19.66
N SER A 475 21.81 -18.34 -18.50
CA SER A 475 22.77 -19.31 -17.93
C SER A 475 22.37 -19.87 -16.56
N ARG A 476 21.49 -19.16 -15.84
CA ARG A 476 20.87 -19.54 -14.56
C ARG A 476 19.48 -18.91 -14.52
N PRO A 477 18.49 -19.52 -15.18
CA PRO A 477 17.17 -18.92 -15.36
C PRO A 477 16.48 -18.67 -14.03
N ALA A 478 16.13 -17.40 -13.80
CA ALA A 478 15.23 -16.99 -12.74
C ALA A 478 13.78 -16.97 -13.27
N TYR A 479 12.84 -17.39 -12.43
CA TYR A 479 11.45 -17.69 -12.75
C TYR A 479 10.45 -16.86 -11.95
N GLY A 480 10.92 -15.93 -11.13
CA GLY A 480 10.13 -14.87 -10.50
C GLY A 480 9.75 -15.13 -9.04
N VAL A 481 10.23 -16.21 -8.42
CA VAL A 481 10.10 -16.38 -6.97
C VAL A 481 11.20 -17.28 -6.41
N SER A 482 11.85 -16.78 -5.37
CA SER A 482 12.82 -17.54 -4.61
C SER A 482 12.18 -18.21 -3.39
N ILE A 483 12.90 -19.15 -2.79
CA ILE A 483 12.55 -19.84 -1.55
C ILE A 483 13.83 -20.11 -0.75
N LEU A 484 13.72 -20.15 0.58
CA LEU A 484 14.85 -20.50 1.43
C LEU A 484 15.16 -22.01 1.36
N ILE A 485 16.39 -22.34 0.96
CA ILE A 485 16.98 -23.70 1.01
C ILE A 485 18.43 -23.59 1.52
N PRO A 486 18.64 -23.55 2.85
CA PRO A 486 19.92 -23.24 3.45
C PRO A 486 20.84 -24.45 3.54
N THR A 487 22.14 -24.18 3.62
CA THR A 487 23.14 -25.17 4.03
C THR A 487 23.12 -25.40 5.53
N SER A 488 23.74 -26.49 5.99
CA SER A 488 23.86 -26.80 7.41
C SER A 488 24.56 -25.73 8.25
N ASP A 489 25.50 -24.97 7.69
CA ASP A 489 26.16 -23.87 8.39
C ASP A 489 25.29 -22.59 8.45
N LYS A 490 24.34 -22.44 7.52
CA LYS A 490 23.46 -21.26 7.45
C LYS A 490 22.18 -21.46 8.25
N TRP A 491 21.62 -22.67 8.27
CA TRP A 491 20.36 -22.98 8.94
C TRP A 491 20.26 -22.52 10.41
N PRO A 492 21.32 -22.62 11.23
CA PRO A 492 21.29 -22.11 12.61
C PRO A 492 20.96 -20.61 12.72
N SER A 493 21.14 -19.84 11.64
CA SER A 493 20.75 -18.44 11.61
C SER A 493 19.23 -18.29 11.60
N TYR A 494 18.50 -19.22 10.97
CA TYR A 494 17.06 -19.17 10.67
C TYR A 494 16.20 -20.03 11.61
N SER A 495 16.78 -21.08 12.18
CA SER A 495 16.09 -22.14 12.92
C SER A 495 15.77 -21.77 14.38
N GLY A 496 15.92 -20.50 14.75
CA GLY A 496 15.56 -20.01 16.07
C GLY A 496 14.04 -20.11 16.28
N PRO A 497 13.58 -20.36 17.52
CA PRO A 497 12.16 -20.61 17.80
C PRO A 497 11.22 -19.44 17.48
N ASN A 498 11.76 -18.23 17.27
CA ASN A 498 11.01 -17.01 16.94
C ASN A 498 11.43 -16.41 15.59
N GLN A 499 11.91 -17.24 14.66
CA GLN A 499 12.44 -16.80 13.35
C GLN A 499 11.62 -17.40 12.21
N TYR A 500 12.24 -18.17 11.32
CA TYR A 500 11.61 -18.70 10.11
C TYR A 500 10.40 -19.57 10.43
N VAL A 501 10.52 -20.42 11.46
CA VAL A 501 9.45 -21.31 11.92
C VAL A 501 8.15 -20.59 12.31
N GLN A 502 8.18 -19.29 12.62
CA GLN A 502 6.96 -18.53 12.97
C GLN A 502 6.18 -18.03 11.76
N LEU A 503 6.76 -18.07 10.56
CA LEU A 503 6.05 -17.66 9.35
C LEU A 503 4.87 -18.60 9.10
N LYS A 504 3.76 -18.07 8.58
CA LYS A 504 2.56 -18.85 8.24
C LYS A 504 2.90 -20.03 7.33
N MET A 505 3.83 -19.83 6.38
CA MET A 505 4.24 -20.90 5.48
C MET A 505 4.86 -22.09 6.23
N SER A 506 5.75 -21.85 7.19
CA SER A 506 6.28 -22.93 8.03
C SER A 506 5.18 -23.60 8.84
N GLN A 507 4.28 -22.81 9.45
CA GLN A 507 3.19 -23.34 10.28
C GLN A 507 2.10 -24.10 9.48
N GLU A 508 1.91 -23.78 8.20
CA GLU A 508 0.86 -24.34 7.33
C GLU A 508 1.37 -25.46 6.41
N THR A 509 2.68 -25.67 6.33
CA THR A 509 3.30 -26.65 5.41
C THR A 509 4.20 -27.60 6.17
N LEU A 510 4.96 -28.44 5.43
CA LEU A 510 6.02 -29.26 5.99
C LEU A 510 7.41 -28.79 5.51
N TRP A 511 7.52 -27.50 5.14
CA TRP A 511 8.71 -27.02 4.45
C TRP A 511 9.91 -26.87 5.39
N ASP A 512 9.71 -26.40 6.61
CA ASP A 512 10.79 -26.33 7.61
C ASP A 512 11.23 -27.71 8.09
N GLU A 513 10.32 -28.69 8.22
CA GLU A 513 10.72 -30.07 8.48
C GLU A 513 11.54 -30.66 7.31
N PHE A 514 11.20 -30.29 6.07
CA PHE A 514 12.02 -30.65 4.92
C PHE A 514 13.41 -29.98 5.00
N ILE A 515 13.49 -28.69 5.33
CA ILE A 515 14.76 -27.99 5.48
C ILE A 515 15.63 -28.67 6.54
N GLU A 516 15.08 -28.97 7.72
CA GLU A 516 15.81 -29.66 8.80
C GLU A 516 16.37 -31.00 8.31
N ARG A 517 15.53 -31.80 7.66
CA ARG A 517 15.94 -33.07 7.06
C ARG A 517 17.04 -32.91 6.00
N PHE A 518 16.91 -31.92 5.14
CA PHE A 518 17.87 -31.62 4.08
C PHE A 518 19.22 -31.17 4.65
N VAL A 519 19.19 -30.28 5.64
CA VAL A 519 20.36 -29.80 6.38
C VAL A 519 21.10 -30.95 7.06
N ASP A 520 20.39 -31.82 7.76
CA ASP A 520 20.98 -33.01 8.39
C ASP A 520 21.65 -33.91 7.35
N TYR A 521 21.01 -34.12 6.20
CA TYR A 521 21.57 -34.91 5.11
C TYR A 521 22.84 -34.30 4.52
N THR A 522 22.82 -32.99 4.20
CA THR A 522 23.98 -32.28 3.64
C THR A 522 25.20 -32.34 4.56
N SER A 523 24.99 -32.21 5.87
CA SER A 523 26.07 -32.30 6.86
C SER A 523 26.78 -33.66 6.83
N GLN A 524 26.04 -34.75 6.65
CA GLN A 524 26.58 -36.11 6.58
C GLN A 524 27.29 -36.38 5.24
N SER A 525 26.75 -35.87 4.13
CA SER A 525 27.32 -36.04 2.79
C SER A 525 28.64 -35.28 2.62
N LEU A 526 28.78 -34.09 3.21
CA LEU A 526 30.06 -33.37 3.27
C LEU A 526 31.14 -34.18 4.01
N ILE A 527 30.79 -34.86 5.11
CA ILE A 527 31.71 -35.73 5.85
C ILE A 527 32.17 -36.92 5.00
N LYS A 528 31.30 -37.48 4.16
CA LYS A 528 31.64 -38.61 3.28
C LYS A 528 32.58 -38.19 2.13
N ASN A 529 32.42 -36.99 1.57
CA ASN A 529 33.25 -36.51 0.46
C ASN A 529 34.64 -35.99 0.89
N HIS A 530 34.85 -35.76 2.19
CA HIS A 530 36.15 -35.39 2.76
C HIS A 530 36.95 -36.57 3.35
N ARG A 531 36.43 -37.80 3.24
CA ARG A 531 37.13 -39.06 3.55
C ARG A 531 37.43 -39.81 2.27
#